data_AF-A0A7V8ZNH4-F1
#
_entry.id   AF-A0A7V8ZNH4-F1
#
_cell.length_a   1.000
_cell.length_b   1.000
_cell.length_c   1.000
_cell.angle_alpha   90.00
_cell.angle_beta   90.00
_cell.angle_gamma   90.00
#
_symmetry.space_group_name_H-M   'P 1'
#
loop_
_entity.id
_entity.type
_entity.pdbx_description
1 polymer ?
#
loop_
_entity_poly.entity_id
_entity_poly.type
_entity_poly.pdbx_seq_one_letter_code
_entity_poly.pdbx_strand_id
1 'polypeptide(L)'
;MHGLLIADNSAALGYLRSPGGAVLALDLTHGNVLWRTKAAAWPLLALPDKLIGARSPVPHALAIVVLEASSGREVRISKPLLLPEWVEVSPTNESVFSLRAWGEDDIVEVHWHAHARYRGGAAPNARVLEAGKRDAQGAFQFDLASGEIAVIPAAAGRGARLAEAPAASPAVAAESDVIEQHDIGSRCFQLVAPAGETSELLVRAVDVRSGQTLWETAVGEVSSRRPRPPRP
;
A
#
# COMPACT_ATOMS: atom_id res chain seq x y z
N MET A 1 8.12 1.87 5.60
CA MET A 1 7.52 2.16 4.28
C MET A 1 7.21 0.79 3.71
N HIS A 2 5.99 0.30 3.89
CA HIS A 2 5.59 -1.03 3.43
C HIS A 2 5.15 -0.88 1.97
N GLY A 3 5.96 -1.37 1.03
CA GLY A 3 5.52 -1.58 -0.34
C GLY A 3 4.73 -2.87 -0.40
N LEU A 4 3.45 -2.83 -0.01
CA LEU A 4 2.58 -3.99 -0.03
C LEU A 4 2.50 -4.54 -1.45
N LEU A 5 3.09 -5.72 -1.68
CA LEU A 5 2.93 -6.48 -2.90
C LEU A 5 1.54 -7.12 -2.87
N ILE A 6 0.72 -6.81 -3.87
CA ILE A 6 -0.57 -7.47 -4.07
C ILE A 6 -0.45 -8.36 -5.30
N ALA A 7 -0.65 -9.66 -5.13
CA ALA A 7 -0.68 -10.59 -6.24
C ALA A 7 -2.12 -10.84 -6.70
N ASP A 8 -2.27 -11.11 -7.98
CA ASP A 8 -3.51 -11.65 -8.51
C ASP A 8 -3.73 -13.10 -8.07
N ASN A 9 -4.94 -13.63 -8.29
CA ASN A 9 -5.28 -14.99 -7.88
C ASN A 9 -4.46 -16.07 -8.60
N SER A 10 -3.88 -15.77 -9.77
CA SER A 10 -3.01 -16.70 -10.48
C SER A 10 -1.54 -16.65 -10.03
N ALA A 11 -1.18 -15.68 -9.18
CA ALA A 11 0.19 -15.37 -8.79
C ALA A 11 1.14 -15.12 -9.97
N ALA A 12 0.61 -14.69 -11.12
CA ALA A 12 1.38 -14.32 -12.29
C ALA A 12 1.71 -12.82 -12.31
N LEU A 13 0.83 -12.00 -11.75
CA LEU A 13 0.96 -10.54 -11.72
C LEU A 13 1.05 -10.04 -10.29
N GLY A 14 2.02 -9.17 -10.04
CA GLY A 14 2.23 -8.50 -8.78
C GLY A 14 2.12 -7.00 -8.95
N TYR A 15 1.48 -6.32 -7.99
CA TYR A 15 1.34 -4.88 -7.97
C TYR A 15 2.05 -4.30 -6.77
N LEU A 16 2.91 -3.32 -7.02
CA LEU A 16 3.74 -2.69 -6.00
C LEU A 16 3.56 -1.17 -6.04
N ARG A 17 3.57 -0.54 -4.87
CA ARG A 17 3.76 0.91 -4.76
C ARG A 17 5.25 1.28 -4.83
N SER A 18 5.61 2.21 -5.71
CA SER A 18 6.93 2.81 -5.76
C SER A 18 7.13 3.89 -4.69
N PRO A 19 8.37 4.22 -4.29
CA PRO A 19 8.64 5.36 -3.39
C PRO A 19 8.10 6.69 -3.90
N GLY A 20 8.01 6.85 -5.23
CA GLY A 20 7.44 8.03 -5.88
C GLY A 20 5.91 8.06 -5.90
N GLY A 21 5.24 7.12 -5.23
CA GLY A 21 3.77 7.03 -5.16
C GLY A 21 3.11 6.55 -6.45
N ALA A 22 3.87 5.95 -7.38
CA ALA A 22 3.32 5.29 -8.55
C ALA A 22 2.99 3.83 -8.22
N VAL A 23 2.09 3.21 -8.98
CA VAL A 23 1.88 1.77 -8.96
C VAL A 23 2.63 1.14 -10.14
N LEU A 24 3.31 0.01 -9.88
CA LEU A 24 3.91 -0.84 -10.90
C LEU A 24 3.16 -2.16 -10.99
N ALA A 25 3.10 -2.73 -12.19
CA ALA A 25 2.81 -4.14 -12.38
C ALA A 25 4.09 -4.90 -12.75
N LEU A 26 4.27 -6.04 -12.11
CA LEU A 26 5.40 -6.95 -12.26
C LEU A 26 4.88 -8.31 -12.73
N ASP A 27 5.56 -8.88 -13.70
CA ASP A 27 5.48 -10.31 -13.97
C ASP A 27 6.21 -11.05 -12.83
N LEU A 28 5.48 -11.76 -11.98
CA LEU A 28 6.04 -12.49 -10.85
C LEU A 28 6.86 -13.72 -11.27
N THR A 29 6.71 -14.16 -12.51
CA THR A 29 7.46 -15.28 -13.06
C THR A 29 8.91 -14.88 -13.31
N HIS A 30 9.11 -13.74 -13.98
CA HIS A 30 10.40 -13.29 -14.53
C HIS A 30 10.96 -12.01 -13.90
N GLY A 31 10.17 -11.27 -13.13
CA GLY A 31 10.53 -9.99 -12.52
C GLY A 31 10.31 -8.77 -13.41
N ASN A 32 9.87 -8.94 -14.66
CA ASN A 32 9.74 -7.83 -15.60
C ASN A 32 8.68 -6.81 -15.15
N VAL A 33 9.04 -5.51 -15.19
CA VAL A 33 8.06 -4.42 -15.06
C VAL A 33 7.23 -4.34 -16.34
N LEU A 34 5.94 -4.64 -16.24
CA LEU A 34 5.02 -4.60 -17.37
C LEU A 34 4.53 -3.18 -17.67
N TRP A 35 4.18 -2.45 -16.62
CA TRP A 35 3.78 -1.05 -16.73
C TRP A 35 3.96 -0.30 -15.41
N ARG A 36 3.90 1.03 -15.49
CA ARG A 36 3.93 1.95 -14.36
C ARG A 36 2.91 3.05 -14.56
N THR A 37 2.14 3.38 -13.51
CA THR A 37 1.11 4.43 -13.57
C THR A 37 1.10 5.30 -12.32
N LYS A 38 0.78 6.58 -12.49
CA LYS A 38 0.50 7.53 -11.39
C LYS A 38 -0.99 7.73 -11.15
N ALA A 39 -1.84 6.99 -11.89
CA ALA A 39 -3.29 7.08 -11.74
C ALA A 39 -3.76 6.60 -10.35
N ALA A 40 -3.02 5.70 -9.71
CA ALA A 40 -3.21 5.28 -8.32
C ALA A 40 -1.90 5.39 -7.53
N ALA A 41 -2.03 5.48 -6.20
CA ALA A 41 -0.92 5.50 -5.26
C ALA A 41 -0.88 4.27 -4.34
N TRP A 42 -2.02 3.62 -4.09
CA TRP A 42 -2.09 2.37 -3.33
C TRP A 42 -2.74 1.28 -4.20
N PRO A 43 -2.04 0.17 -4.51
CA PRO A 43 -2.75 -1.03 -4.94
C PRO A 43 -3.54 -1.56 -3.74
N LEU A 44 -4.79 -1.98 -3.95
CA LEU A 44 -5.67 -2.45 -2.87
C LEU A 44 -6.18 -3.88 -3.10
N LEU A 45 -6.57 -4.21 -4.33
CA LEU A 45 -7.11 -5.53 -4.67
C LEU A 45 -6.85 -5.85 -6.13
N ALA A 46 -6.24 -6.99 -6.40
CA ALA A 46 -6.05 -7.51 -7.75
C ALA A 46 -7.21 -8.41 -8.15
N LEU A 47 -7.84 -8.10 -9.28
CA LEU A 47 -8.84 -8.92 -9.95
C LEU A 47 -8.26 -9.42 -11.29
N PRO A 48 -8.86 -10.44 -11.94
CA PRO A 48 -8.28 -11.03 -13.15
C PRO A 48 -7.96 -10.04 -14.28
N ASP A 49 -8.80 -9.03 -14.49
CA ASP A 49 -8.67 -8.04 -15.57
C ASP A 49 -8.47 -6.59 -15.06
N LYS A 50 -8.50 -6.39 -13.74
CA LYS A 50 -8.51 -5.06 -13.12
C LYS A 50 -7.63 -5.02 -11.89
N LEU A 51 -6.99 -3.88 -11.67
CA LEU A 51 -6.43 -3.52 -10.38
C LEU A 51 -7.29 -2.44 -9.74
N ILE A 52 -7.76 -2.70 -8.53
CA ILE A 52 -8.37 -1.68 -7.68
C ILE A 52 -7.25 -1.01 -6.90
N GLY A 53 -7.20 0.31 -7.03
CA GLY A 53 -6.29 1.14 -6.26
C GLY A 53 -6.99 2.33 -5.63
N ALA A 54 -6.21 3.10 -4.87
CA ALA A 54 -6.66 4.37 -4.33
C ALA A 54 -5.67 5.49 -4.64
N ARG A 55 -6.16 6.73 -4.63
CA ARG A 55 -5.36 7.96 -4.60
C ARG A 55 -5.98 9.01 -3.70
N SER A 56 -5.18 10.02 -3.37
CA SER A 56 -5.62 11.21 -2.63
C SER A 56 -5.60 12.41 -3.58
N PRO A 57 -6.77 12.87 -4.08
CA PRO A 57 -6.82 14.01 -5.01
C PRO A 57 -6.52 15.35 -4.31
N VAL A 58 -6.86 15.45 -3.02
CA VAL A 58 -6.60 16.58 -2.13
C VAL A 58 -6.35 16.04 -0.72
N PRO A 59 -5.71 16.80 0.18
CA PRO A 59 -5.62 16.40 1.58
C PRO A 59 -6.99 16.02 2.15
N HIS A 60 -7.04 14.98 2.97
CA HIS A 60 -8.28 14.50 3.63
C HIS A 60 -9.37 13.98 2.67
N ALA A 61 -9.02 13.60 1.44
CA ALA A 61 -9.94 12.94 0.53
C ALA A 61 -9.33 11.66 -0.04
N LEU A 62 -10.18 10.66 -0.27
CA LEU A 62 -9.80 9.37 -0.86
C LEU A 62 -10.64 9.12 -2.11
N ALA A 63 -10.01 8.72 -3.20
CA ALA A 63 -10.70 8.25 -4.40
C ALA A 63 -10.22 6.84 -4.74
N ILE A 64 -11.18 5.94 -5.00
CA ILE A 64 -10.93 4.63 -5.60
C ILE A 64 -10.77 4.79 -7.11
N VAL A 65 -9.77 4.08 -7.64
CA VAL A 65 -9.37 4.06 -9.04
C VAL A 65 -9.39 2.62 -9.52
N VAL A 66 -10.00 2.38 -10.68
CA VAL A 66 -9.97 1.09 -11.37
C VAL A 66 -9.02 1.20 -12.53
N LEU A 67 -8.00 0.34 -12.53
CA LEU A 67 -6.99 0.27 -13.57
C LEU A 67 -7.17 -1.02 -14.37
N GLU A 68 -6.96 -0.94 -15.68
CA GLU A 68 -6.89 -2.12 -16.54
C GLU A 68 -5.60 -2.90 -16.21
N ALA A 69 -5.71 -4.18 -15.84
CA ALA A 69 -4.59 -4.97 -15.34
C ALA A 69 -3.45 -5.12 -16.35
N SER A 70 -3.75 -5.15 -17.65
CA SER A 70 -2.78 -5.34 -18.73
C SER A 70 -1.96 -4.10 -19.05
N SER A 71 -2.47 -2.90 -18.79
CA SER A 71 -1.87 -1.63 -19.25
C SER A 71 -1.64 -0.59 -18.15
N GLY A 72 -2.29 -0.74 -16.99
CA GLY A 72 -2.29 0.27 -15.92
C GLY A 72 -3.08 1.53 -16.27
N ARG A 73 -3.87 1.50 -17.36
CA ARG A 73 -4.73 2.60 -17.79
C ARG A 73 -5.90 2.77 -16.85
N GLU A 74 -6.20 4.03 -16.49
CA GLU A 74 -7.39 4.37 -15.72
C GLU A 74 -8.66 4.07 -16.54
N VAL A 75 -9.47 3.14 -16.02
CA VAL A 75 -10.78 2.80 -16.59
C VAL A 75 -11.87 3.61 -15.89
N ARG A 76 -11.72 3.82 -14.58
CA ARG A 76 -12.73 4.50 -13.76
C ARG A 76 -12.11 5.16 -12.54
N ILE A 77 -12.76 6.21 -12.09
CA ILE A 77 -12.53 6.83 -10.79
C ILE A 77 -13.87 7.13 -10.11
N SER A 78 -13.90 6.91 -8.80
CA SER A 78 -15.02 7.30 -7.93
C SER A 78 -15.05 8.80 -7.62
N LYS A 79 -16.19 9.29 -7.11
CA LYS A 79 -16.21 10.59 -6.43
C LYS A 79 -15.33 10.53 -5.17
N PRO A 80 -14.59 11.60 -4.81
CA PRO A 80 -13.80 11.60 -3.60
C PRO A 80 -14.66 11.41 -2.35
N LEU A 81 -14.27 10.45 -1.50
CA LEU A 81 -14.76 10.30 -0.14
C LEU A 81 -14.02 11.29 0.77
N LEU A 82 -14.76 12.21 1.37
CA LEU A 82 -14.21 13.16 2.34
C LEU A 82 -13.97 12.45 3.67
N LEU A 83 -12.78 12.64 4.21
CA LEU A 83 -12.36 12.15 5.52
C LEU A 83 -12.33 13.32 6.52
N PRO A 84 -12.26 13.03 7.84
CA PRO A 84 -12.06 14.09 8.82
C PRO A 84 -10.83 14.95 8.48
N GLU A 85 -10.92 16.26 8.70
CA GLU A 85 -9.88 17.24 8.32
C GLU A 85 -8.51 16.98 8.95
N TRP A 86 -8.41 16.15 9.98
CA TRP A 86 -7.13 15.80 10.58
C TRP A 86 -6.47 14.58 9.94
N VAL A 87 -7.18 13.83 9.09
CA VAL A 87 -6.72 12.57 8.49
C VAL A 87 -5.86 12.82 7.27
N GLU A 88 -4.56 12.73 7.41
CA GLU A 88 -3.64 12.89 6.28
C GLU A 88 -3.53 11.59 5.46
N VAL A 89 -4.07 11.61 4.24
CA VAL A 89 -3.95 10.49 3.29
C VAL A 89 -2.67 10.64 2.50
N SER A 90 -1.57 10.05 3.01
CA SER A 90 -0.24 10.15 2.40
C SER A 90 0.39 8.78 2.16
N PRO A 91 0.86 8.48 0.93
CA PRO A 91 1.47 7.18 0.62
C PRO A 91 2.81 6.96 1.32
N THR A 92 3.41 8.01 1.89
CA THR A 92 4.69 7.92 2.58
C THR A 92 4.55 7.68 4.09
N ASN A 93 3.33 7.72 4.63
CA ASN A 93 3.07 7.73 6.07
C ASN A 93 2.00 6.72 6.50
N GLU A 94 2.26 5.44 6.29
CA GLU A 94 1.31 4.35 6.58
C GLU A 94 1.07 4.11 8.06
N SER A 95 1.99 4.56 8.92
CA SER A 95 1.79 4.55 10.38
C SER A 95 0.80 5.62 10.85
N VAL A 96 0.01 6.21 9.96
CA VAL A 96 -1.03 7.21 10.27
C VAL A 96 -2.30 6.90 9.49
N PHE A 97 -2.19 6.24 8.34
CA PHE A 97 -3.33 5.88 7.51
C PHE A 97 -3.11 4.52 6.84
N SER A 98 -4.09 3.64 6.95
CA SER A 98 -4.07 2.33 6.31
C SER A 98 -5.37 2.07 5.56
N LEU A 99 -5.26 1.28 4.48
CA LEU A 99 -6.37 0.83 3.65
C LEU A 99 -6.33 -0.68 3.55
N ARG A 100 -7.50 -1.30 3.55
CA ARG A 100 -7.68 -2.72 3.22
C ARG A 100 -8.89 -2.86 2.32
N ALA A 101 -8.80 -3.72 1.32
CA ALA A 101 -9.90 -3.99 0.42
C ALA A 101 -10.13 -5.48 0.27
N TRP A 102 -11.40 -5.83 0.10
CA TRP A 102 -11.87 -7.16 -0.24
C TRP A 102 -12.99 -7.01 -1.24
N GLY A 103 -13.16 -7.99 -2.12
CA GLY A 103 -14.23 -7.92 -3.10
C GLY A 103 -14.43 -9.26 -3.75
N GLU A 104 -15.69 -9.51 -4.09
CA GLU A 104 -16.13 -10.59 -4.98
C GLU A 104 -17.04 -9.90 -6.01
N ASP A 105 -16.99 -10.39 -7.25
CA ASP A 105 -17.80 -9.87 -8.35
C ASP A 105 -17.61 -8.36 -8.57
N ASP A 106 -18.71 -7.59 -8.59
CA ASP A 106 -18.74 -6.17 -8.91
C ASP A 106 -18.71 -5.25 -7.69
N ILE A 107 -18.60 -5.77 -6.46
CA ILE A 107 -18.59 -4.95 -5.24
C ILE A 107 -17.27 -5.12 -4.48
N VAL A 108 -16.60 -3.99 -4.26
CA VAL A 108 -15.38 -3.91 -3.45
C VAL A 108 -15.68 -3.20 -2.15
N GLU A 109 -15.44 -3.88 -1.03
CA GLU A 109 -15.48 -3.31 0.30
C GLU A 109 -14.10 -2.76 0.67
N VAL A 110 -14.02 -1.50 1.05
CA VAL A 110 -12.80 -0.82 1.47
C VAL A 110 -12.94 -0.34 2.89
N HIS A 111 -11.98 -0.69 3.74
CA HIS A 111 -11.83 -0.18 5.10
C HIS A 111 -10.65 0.74 5.16
N TRP A 112 -10.80 1.83 5.91
CA TRP A 112 -9.72 2.75 6.22
C TRP A 112 -9.62 2.94 7.72
N HIS A 113 -8.39 3.10 8.20
CA HIS A 113 -8.09 3.44 9.58
C HIS A 113 -7.02 4.53 9.63
N ALA A 114 -7.30 5.58 10.39
CA ALA A 114 -6.43 6.72 10.58
C ALA A 114 -6.13 6.92 12.07
N HIS A 115 -4.87 7.22 12.39
CA HIS A 115 -4.47 7.56 13.75
C HIS A 115 -3.41 8.66 13.75
N ALA A 116 -3.59 9.67 14.59
CA ALA A 116 -2.62 10.75 14.78
C ALA A 116 -2.00 10.67 16.17
N ARG A 117 -0.68 10.90 16.23
CA ARG A 117 0.09 11.11 17.45
C ARG A 117 0.86 12.41 17.33
N TYR A 118 1.08 13.10 18.45
CA TYR A 118 1.88 14.31 18.49
C TYR A 118 3.30 14.04 17.94
N ARG A 119 3.77 14.89 17.01
CA ARG A 119 5.08 14.78 16.34
C ARG A 119 6.05 15.95 16.66
N GLY A 120 5.81 16.72 17.72
CA GLY A 120 6.58 17.93 18.06
C GLY A 120 7.78 17.72 19.00
N GLY A 121 8.74 18.67 18.97
CA GLY A 121 10.07 18.55 19.59
C GLY A 121 10.19 18.85 21.09
N ALA A 122 9.20 19.50 21.71
CA ALA A 122 9.13 19.58 23.17
C ALA A 122 8.21 18.48 23.70
N ALA A 123 8.64 17.77 24.75
CA ALA A 123 7.85 16.74 25.40
C ALA A 123 6.50 17.34 25.87
N PRO A 124 5.39 16.98 25.21
CA PRO A 124 4.08 17.50 25.58
C PRO A 124 3.69 16.97 26.95
N ASN A 125 2.99 17.77 27.75
CA ASN A 125 2.42 17.25 28.99
C ASN A 125 1.34 16.20 28.68
N ALA A 126 0.99 15.37 29.67
CA ALA A 126 0.05 14.26 29.50
C ALA A 126 -1.31 14.70 28.92
N ARG A 127 -1.79 15.90 29.29
CA ARG A 127 -3.06 16.44 28.77
C ARG A 127 -3.00 16.71 27.27
N VAL A 128 -1.87 17.21 26.77
CA VAL A 128 -1.66 17.46 25.33
C VAL A 128 -1.50 16.15 24.57
N LEU A 129 -0.88 15.12 25.17
CA LEU A 129 -0.80 13.79 24.57
C LEU A 129 -2.18 13.15 24.40
N GLU A 130 -2.99 13.15 25.45
CA GLU A 130 -4.34 12.56 25.37
C GLU A 130 -5.25 13.35 24.42
N ALA A 131 -5.18 14.68 24.43
CA ALA A 131 -5.94 15.52 23.48
C ALA A 131 -5.43 15.40 22.03
N GLY A 132 -4.16 15.03 21.84
CA GLY A 132 -3.52 14.85 20.54
C GLY A 132 -3.74 13.47 19.92
N LYS A 133 -4.23 12.49 20.69
CA LYS A 133 -4.63 11.19 20.15
C LYS A 133 -5.94 11.36 19.40
N ARG A 134 -5.87 11.20 18.09
CA ARG A 134 -7.06 11.13 17.23
C ARG A 134 -7.04 9.78 16.55
N ASP A 135 -8.18 9.11 16.58
CA ASP A 135 -8.39 7.84 15.91
C ASP A 135 -9.73 7.93 15.19
N ALA A 136 -9.74 7.49 13.93
CA ALA A 136 -10.98 7.36 13.16
C ALA A 136 -10.83 6.20 12.19
N GLN A 137 -11.92 5.50 11.99
CA GLN A 137 -12.03 4.42 11.04
C GLN A 137 -13.36 4.52 10.30
N GLY A 138 -13.42 3.93 9.12
CA GLY A 138 -14.64 3.85 8.34
C GLY A 138 -14.55 2.77 7.30
N ALA A 139 -15.70 2.44 6.72
CA ALA A 139 -15.80 1.49 5.63
C ALA A 139 -16.78 2.01 4.58
N PHE A 140 -16.56 1.59 3.34
CA PHE A 140 -17.46 1.87 2.25
C PHE A 140 -17.42 0.74 1.22
N GLN A 141 -18.51 0.58 0.49
CA GLN A 141 -18.58 -0.27 -0.68
C GLN A 141 -18.41 0.57 -1.94
N PHE A 142 -17.71 0.02 -2.91
CA PHE A 142 -17.46 0.59 -4.22
C PHE A 142 -17.99 -0.37 -5.27
N ASP A 143 -18.94 0.10 -6.07
CA ASP A 143 -19.52 -0.67 -7.17
C ASP A 143 -18.66 -0.47 -8.44
N LEU A 144 -18.11 -1.55 -8.96
CA LEU A 144 -17.16 -1.54 -10.09
C LEU A 144 -17.81 -1.10 -11.41
N ALA A 145 -19.11 -1.33 -11.56
CA ALA A 145 -19.86 -1.06 -12.79
C ALA A 145 -20.29 0.40 -12.89
N SER A 146 -20.75 0.99 -11.79
CA SER A 146 -21.24 2.36 -11.69
C SER A 146 -20.16 3.35 -11.23
N GLY A 147 -19.20 2.90 -10.42
CA GLY A 147 -18.23 3.76 -9.74
C GLY A 147 -18.78 4.47 -8.52
N GLU A 148 -19.96 4.09 -8.05
CA GLU A 148 -20.58 4.69 -6.88
C GLU A 148 -19.96 4.17 -5.59
N ILE A 149 -19.94 5.05 -4.58
CA ILE A 149 -19.49 4.73 -3.22
C ILE A 149 -20.70 4.78 -2.29
N ALA A 150 -20.91 3.69 -1.54
CA ALA A 150 -21.87 3.63 -0.45
C ALA A 150 -21.13 3.49 0.88
N VAL A 151 -21.23 4.51 1.74
CA VAL A 151 -20.64 4.45 3.09
C VAL A 151 -21.42 3.43 3.93
N ILE A 152 -20.69 2.52 4.58
CA ILE A 152 -21.28 1.49 5.44
C ILE A 152 -20.73 1.62 6.87
N PRO A 153 -21.48 1.13 7.89
CA PRO A 153 -20.93 1.07 9.24
C PRO A 153 -19.66 0.22 9.27
N ALA A 154 -18.59 0.71 9.91
CA ALA A 154 -17.31 0.00 9.99
C ALA A 154 -17.44 -1.42 10.54
N ALA A 155 -18.38 -1.64 11.48
CA ALA A 155 -18.64 -2.94 12.09
C ALA A 155 -19.46 -3.91 11.20
N ALA A 156 -20.09 -3.43 10.12
CA ALA A 156 -20.96 -4.23 9.27
C ALA A 156 -20.22 -4.93 8.11
N GLY A 157 -18.98 -4.52 7.84
CA GLY A 157 -18.19 -5.04 6.72
C GLY A 157 -17.58 -6.42 6.98
N ARG A 158 -17.40 -7.20 5.92
CA ARG A 158 -16.65 -8.47 5.95
C ARG A 158 -15.23 -8.27 6.51
N GLY A 159 -14.64 -7.09 6.26
CA GLY A 159 -13.34 -6.67 6.78
C GLY A 159 -13.26 -6.61 8.31
N ALA A 160 -14.35 -6.29 9.01
CA ALA A 160 -14.35 -6.21 10.48
C ALA A 160 -14.05 -7.57 11.14
N ARG A 161 -14.47 -8.66 10.48
CA ARG A 161 -14.25 -10.03 10.96
C ARG A 161 -12.85 -10.56 10.64
N LEU A 162 -12.21 -10.01 9.61
CA LEU A 162 -10.85 -10.35 9.17
C LEU A 162 -9.78 -9.42 9.76
N ALA A 163 -10.16 -8.26 10.27
CA ALA A 163 -9.26 -7.29 10.92
C ALA A 163 -8.66 -7.83 12.24
N GLU A 164 -9.26 -8.87 12.81
CA GLU A 164 -8.69 -9.68 13.89
C GLU A 164 -7.63 -10.67 13.33
N ALA A 165 -6.75 -10.19 12.45
CA ALA A 165 -5.66 -10.97 11.90
C ALA A 165 -4.66 -11.33 13.02
N PRO A 166 -4.12 -12.56 13.03
CA PRO A 166 -3.19 -13.01 14.06
C PRO A 166 -1.98 -12.08 14.15
N ALA A 167 -1.53 -11.84 15.39
CA ALA A 167 -0.30 -11.11 15.69
C ALA A 167 0.83 -11.62 14.81
N ALA A 168 1.62 -10.69 14.25
CA ALA A 168 2.70 -10.92 13.31
C ALA A 168 3.45 -12.24 13.56
N SER A 169 3.59 -13.06 12.51
CA SER A 169 4.42 -14.26 12.54
C SER A 169 5.81 -13.94 13.12
N PRO A 170 6.40 -14.86 13.90
CA PRO A 170 7.69 -14.62 14.54
C PRO A 170 8.72 -14.21 13.49
N ALA A 171 9.39 -13.09 13.74
CA ALA A 171 10.42 -12.56 12.88
C ALA A 171 11.53 -13.61 12.70
N VAL A 172 11.59 -14.24 11.53
CA VAL A 172 12.83 -14.84 11.03
C VAL A 172 13.85 -13.70 10.99
N ALA A 173 15.08 -13.94 11.42
CA ALA A 173 16.13 -12.92 11.42
C ALA A 173 16.25 -12.33 10.01
N ALA A 174 15.66 -11.17 9.82
CA ALA A 174 15.57 -10.53 8.51
C ALA A 174 16.98 -10.10 8.11
N GLU A 175 17.35 -10.41 6.87
CA GLU A 175 18.49 -9.77 6.24
C GLU A 175 18.30 -8.25 6.34
N SER A 176 19.38 -7.53 6.67
CA SER A 176 19.30 -6.12 7.05
C SER A 176 18.83 -5.18 5.93
N ASP A 177 18.81 -5.66 4.69
CA ASP A 177 18.37 -4.94 3.49
C ASP A 177 16.92 -5.22 3.10
N VAL A 178 16.24 -6.20 3.70
CA VAL A 178 14.84 -6.54 3.40
C VAL A 178 13.90 -5.59 4.14
N ILE A 179 13.15 -4.79 3.37
CA ILE A 179 12.11 -3.88 3.87
C ILE A 179 10.81 -4.64 4.12
N GLU A 180 10.45 -5.54 3.20
CA GLU A 180 9.18 -6.26 3.23
C GLU A 180 9.32 -7.61 2.54
N GLN A 181 8.51 -8.58 2.97
CA GLN A 181 8.51 -9.93 2.46
C GLN A 181 7.08 -10.46 2.35
N HIS A 182 6.79 -11.14 1.24
CA HIS A 182 5.53 -11.85 0.99
C HIS A 182 5.78 -13.23 0.38
N ASP A 183 5.24 -14.27 1.00
CA ASP A 183 5.31 -15.62 0.47
C ASP A 183 4.08 -15.88 -0.42
N ILE A 184 4.32 -16.27 -1.67
CA ILE A 184 3.27 -16.63 -2.63
C ILE A 184 3.65 -17.97 -3.27
N GLY A 185 2.92 -19.02 -2.92
CA GLY A 185 3.20 -20.37 -3.38
C GLY A 185 4.57 -20.86 -2.89
N SER A 186 5.47 -21.21 -3.82
CA SER A 186 6.84 -21.65 -3.52
C SER A 186 7.88 -20.54 -3.55
N ARG A 187 7.45 -19.28 -3.73
CA ARG A 187 8.34 -18.13 -3.89
C ARG A 187 8.12 -17.12 -2.76
N CYS A 188 9.20 -16.52 -2.32
CA CYS A 188 9.24 -15.41 -1.38
C CYS A 188 9.64 -14.17 -2.17
N PHE A 189 8.79 -13.15 -2.14
CA PHE A 189 9.02 -11.87 -2.80
C PHE A 189 9.44 -10.85 -1.76
N GLN A 190 10.62 -10.28 -1.95
CA GLN A 190 11.24 -9.34 -1.03
C GLN A 190 11.35 -7.98 -1.68
N LEU A 191 10.96 -6.95 -0.95
CA LEU A 191 11.31 -5.57 -1.28
C LEU A 191 12.60 -5.24 -0.55
N VAL A 192 13.65 -4.95 -1.31
CA VAL A 192 15.02 -4.81 -0.79
C VAL A 192 15.53 -3.40 -1.05
N ALA A 193 16.14 -2.79 -0.05
CA ALA A 193 16.94 -1.58 -0.19
C ALA A 193 18.39 -1.90 0.17
N PRO A 194 19.22 -2.30 -0.83
CA PRO A 194 20.61 -2.66 -0.59
C PRO A 194 21.39 -1.52 0.07
N ALA A 195 22.32 -1.87 0.95
CA ALA A 195 23.26 -0.93 1.52
C ALA A 195 24.25 -0.49 0.42
N GLY A 196 24.20 0.77 0.00
CA GLY A 196 25.08 1.30 -1.05
C GLY A 196 24.87 2.79 -1.33
N GLU A 197 25.74 3.35 -2.16
CA GLU A 197 25.60 4.75 -2.63
C GLU A 197 24.38 4.93 -3.53
N THR A 198 24.02 3.90 -4.30
CA THR A 198 22.80 3.87 -5.11
C THR A 198 21.64 3.45 -4.23
N SER A 199 20.79 4.41 -3.89
CA SER A 199 19.56 4.19 -3.14
C SER A 199 18.48 3.57 -4.05
N GLU A 200 18.79 2.51 -4.77
CA GLU A 200 17.80 1.80 -5.60
C GLU A 200 16.94 0.87 -4.73
N LEU A 201 15.67 0.78 -5.06
CA LEU A 201 14.73 -0.18 -4.47
C LEU A 201 14.58 -1.34 -5.45
N LEU A 202 14.76 -2.55 -4.94
CA LEU A 202 14.73 -3.78 -5.72
C LEU A 202 13.57 -4.65 -5.25
N VAL A 203 12.95 -5.36 -6.19
CA VAL A 203 12.12 -6.54 -5.86
C VAL A 203 12.93 -7.77 -6.20
N ARG A 204 13.03 -8.70 -5.25
CA ARG A 204 13.74 -9.96 -5.38
C ARG A 204 12.74 -11.10 -5.21
N ALA A 205 12.81 -12.11 -6.08
CA ALA A 205 12.12 -13.37 -5.85
C ALA A 205 13.12 -14.43 -5.41
N VAL A 206 12.79 -15.15 -4.34
CA VAL A 206 13.60 -16.20 -3.72
C VAL A 206 12.79 -17.49 -3.69
N ASP A 207 13.40 -18.61 -4.04
CA ASP A 207 12.77 -19.92 -3.83
C ASP A 207 12.72 -20.24 -2.33
N VAL A 208 11.53 -20.46 -1.78
CA VAL A 208 11.34 -20.63 -0.32
C VAL A 208 12.07 -21.87 0.22
N ARG A 209 12.28 -22.90 -0.61
CA ARG A 209 12.90 -24.16 -0.17
C ARG A 209 14.42 -24.07 -0.15
N SER A 210 15.01 -23.51 -1.19
CA SER A 210 16.46 -23.47 -1.38
C SER A 210 17.10 -22.17 -0.89
N GLY A 211 16.32 -21.10 -0.72
CA GLY A 211 16.83 -19.75 -0.47
C GLY A 211 17.52 -19.13 -1.70
N GLN A 212 17.46 -19.76 -2.87
CA GLN A 212 18.09 -19.26 -4.08
C GLN A 212 17.31 -18.06 -4.65
N THR A 213 18.02 -16.97 -4.93
CA THR A 213 17.46 -15.86 -5.73
C THR A 213 17.16 -16.34 -7.15
N LEU A 214 15.89 -16.23 -7.53
CA LEU A 214 15.38 -16.56 -8.86
C LEU A 214 15.57 -15.40 -9.83
N TRP A 215 15.24 -14.19 -9.38
CA TRP A 215 15.42 -12.95 -10.12
C TRP A 215 15.43 -11.74 -9.19
N GLU A 216 15.93 -10.62 -9.70
CA GLU A 216 15.93 -9.33 -9.04
C GLU A 216 15.61 -8.23 -10.06
N THR A 217 14.86 -7.21 -9.68
CA THR A 217 14.46 -6.12 -10.58
C THR A 217 14.41 -4.78 -9.85
N ALA A 218 15.04 -3.76 -10.43
CA ALA A 218 14.96 -2.40 -9.94
C ALA A 218 13.56 -1.80 -10.19
N VAL A 219 12.90 -1.37 -9.11
CA VAL A 219 11.53 -0.84 -9.15
C VAL A 219 11.46 0.66 -8.88
N GLY A 220 12.56 1.28 -8.46
CA GLY A 220 12.68 2.73 -8.40
C GLY A 220 13.93 3.19 -7.66
N GLU A 221 14.16 4.50 -7.69
CA GLU A 221 15.16 5.15 -6.85
C GLU A 221 14.47 5.67 -5.58
N VAL A 222 14.99 5.29 -4.43
CA VAL A 222 14.75 5.96 -3.16
C VAL A 222 15.58 7.24 -3.18
N SER A 223 14.97 8.40 -3.31
CA SER A 223 15.73 9.65 -3.28
C SER A 223 16.38 9.82 -1.90
N SER A 224 17.68 9.55 -1.78
CA SER A 224 18.48 9.89 -0.59
C SER A 224 18.80 11.38 -0.58
N ARG A 225 17.77 12.23 -0.58
CA ARG A 225 17.96 13.63 -0.23
C ARG A 225 18.32 13.68 1.24
N ARG A 226 19.61 13.63 1.55
CA ARG A 226 20.11 14.08 2.85
C ARG A 226 19.56 15.49 3.07
N PRO A 227 18.96 15.79 4.23
CA PRO A 227 18.61 17.16 4.58
C PRO A 227 19.85 18.02 4.35
N ARG A 228 19.73 19.08 3.55
CA ARG A 228 20.83 20.04 3.45
C ARG A 228 21.11 20.53 4.87
N PRO A 229 22.38 20.54 5.33
CA PRO A 229 22.69 21.09 6.64
C PRO A 229 22.12 22.51 6.72
N PRO A 230 21.57 22.91 7.89
CA PRO A 230 21.08 24.27 8.07
C PRO A 230 22.20 25.25 7.70
N ARG A 231 21.87 26.25 6.89
CA ARG A 231 22.83 27.33 6.60
C ARG A 231 23.05 28.11 7.91
N PRO A 232 24.31 28.40 8.28
CA PRO A 232 24.61 29.24 9.44
C PRO A 232 24.07 30.66 9.27
#